data_AF-A0A060CG45-F1
#
_entry.id   AF-A0A060CG45-F1
#
_cell.length_a   1.000
_cell.length_b   1.000
_cell.length_c   1.000
_cell.angle_alpha   90.00
_cell.angle_beta   90.00
_cell.angle_gamma   90.00
#
_symmetry.space_group_name_H-M   'P 1'
#
loop_
_entity.id
_entity.type
_entity.pdbx_description
1 polymer ?
#
loop_
_entity_poly.entity_id
_entity_poly.type
_entity_poly.pdbx_seq_one_letter_code
_entity_poly.pdbx_strand_id
1 'polypeptide(L)'
;DIGRTGDPAAARKWAVLTGKTLHDLGINVNLAPVVDLGSPAERSYSTDPGVVTEFAAQACQGYRDSQVWCALKHFPGIGKVKTDPHIDGDRVQADAEELRQQDIKPFADLIRRKEAANAFVMVSNVTFPALDPEWPACVSQRIMTDILRGTCGYQGLILSDDMEMG
;
A
#
# COMPACT_ATOMS: atom_id res chain seq x y z
N ASP A 1 -3.52 -14.21 -8.72
CA ASP A 1 -4.79 -14.97 -8.84
C ASP A 1 -6.05 -14.25 -8.37
N ILE A 2 -6.10 -13.70 -7.16
CA ILE A 2 -7.31 -13.02 -6.66
C ILE A 2 -7.77 -11.89 -7.60
N GLY A 3 -6.87 -10.99 -8.00
CA GLY A 3 -7.18 -9.91 -8.94
C GLY A 3 -7.69 -10.39 -10.31
N ARG A 4 -7.17 -11.53 -10.80
CA ARG A 4 -7.56 -12.13 -12.10
C ARG A 4 -9.02 -12.61 -12.09
N THR A 5 -9.63 -12.82 -10.92
CA THR A 5 -11.05 -13.22 -10.84
C THR A 5 -12.01 -12.11 -11.29
N GLY A 6 -11.58 -10.84 -11.27
CA GLY A 6 -12.46 -9.71 -11.52
C GLY A 6 -13.54 -9.47 -10.46
N ASP A 7 -13.55 -10.26 -9.38
CA ASP A 7 -14.51 -10.15 -8.28
C ASP A 7 -13.82 -9.67 -6.99
N PRO A 8 -13.99 -8.39 -6.61
CA PRO A 8 -13.47 -7.86 -5.35
C PRO A 8 -13.92 -8.65 -4.10
N ALA A 9 -15.09 -9.31 -4.14
CA ALA A 9 -15.56 -10.12 -3.01
C ALA A 9 -14.66 -11.32 -2.74
N ALA A 10 -13.92 -11.81 -3.75
CA ALA A 10 -12.90 -12.83 -3.56
C ALA A 10 -11.79 -12.35 -2.61
N ALA A 11 -11.39 -11.08 -2.68
CA ALA A 11 -10.40 -10.50 -1.78
C ALA A 11 -10.89 -10.46 -0.33
N ARG A 12 -12.16 -10.07 -0.11
CA ARG A 12 -12.77 -10.11 1.23
C ARG A 12 -12.82 -11.52 1.80
N LYS A 13 -13.26 -12.50 1.00
CA LYS A 13 -13.35 -13.90 1.44
C LYS A 13 -12.00 -14.43 1.91
N TRP A 14 -10.94 -14.17 1.15
CA TRP A 14 -9.59 -14.54 1.53
C TRP A 14 -9.10 -13.81 2.78
N ALA A 15 -9.32 -12.49 2.87
CA ALA A 15 -8.92 -11.71 4.03
C ALA A 15 -9.65 -12.16 5.32
N VAL A 16 -10.94 -12.53 5.24
CA VAL A 16 -11.68 -13.09 6.39
C VAL A 16 -11.07 -14.41 6.83
N LEU A 17 -10.80 -15.33 5.89
CA LEU A 17 -10.22 -16.63 6.18
C LEU A 17 -8.85 -16.48 6.85
N THR A 18 -7.94 -15.71 6.23
CA THR A 18 -6.62 -15.43 6.78
C THR A 18 -6.72 -14.72 8.13
N GLY A 19 -7.56 -13.70 8.25
CA GLY A 19 -7.74 -12.94 9.48
C GLY A 19 -8.22 -13.81 10.64
N LYS A 20 -9.15 -14.74 10.43
CA LYS A 20 -9.60 -15.67 11.47
C LYS A 20 -8.46 -16.57 11.95
N THR A 21 -7.71 -17.15 11.02
CA THR A 21 -6.54 -17.97 11.36
C THR A 21 -5.51 -17.18 12.17
N LEU A 22 -5.22 -15.93 11.78
CA LEU A 22 -4.28 -15.06 12.51
C LEU A 22 -4.81 -14.74 13.91
N HIS A 23 -6.09 -14.38 14.03
CA HIS A 23 -6.72 -14.08 15.30
C HIS A 23 -6.67 -15.27 16.26
N ASP A 24 -6.98 -16.48 15.78
CA ASP A 24 -6.94 -17.72 16.57
C ASP A 24 -5.51 -18.04 17.08
N LEU A 25 -4.48 -17.58 16.35
CA LEU A 25 -3.07 -17.69 16.75
C LEU A 25 -2.61 -16.55 17.68
N GLY A 26 -3.49 -15.61 18.03
CA GLY A 26 -3.16 -14.44 18.85
C GLY A 26 -2.47 -13.30 18.09
N ILE A 27 -2.43 -13.36 16.76
CA ILE A 27 -1.87 -12.29 15.91
C ILE A 27 -2.97 -11.27 15.61
N ASN A 28 -2.71 -10.00 15.90
CA ASN A 28 -3.69 -8.92 15.80
C ASN A 28 -3.42 -7.91 14.67
N VAL A 29 -2.31 -8.02 13.94
CA VAL A 29 -1.99 -7.19 12.77
C VAL A 29 -1.53 -8.07 11.63
N ASN A 30 -2.04 -7.82 10.43
CA ASN A 30 -1.52 -8.38 9.19
C ASN A 30 -1.00 -7.25 8.30
N LEU A 31 0.24 -7.35 7.82
CA LEU A 31 0.85 -6.35 6.93
C LEU A 31 0.41 -6.59 5.48
N ALA A 32 -0.89 -6.41 5.25
CA ALA A 32 -1.63 -6.56 4.00
C ALA A 32 -2.84 -5.61 4.04
N PRO A 33 -3.49 -5.27 2.91
CA PRO A 33 -3.21 -5.71 1.54
C PRO A 33 -2.07 -4.93 0.86
N VAL A 34 -1.53 -5.52 -0.21
CA VAL A 34 -0.68 -4.81 -1.17
C VAL A 34 -1.57 -3.94 -2.05
N VAL A 35 -1.18 -2.67 -2.18
CA VAL A 35 -1.88 -1.61 -2.92
C VAL A 35 -1.05 -1.13 -4.11
N ASP A 36 0.17 -1.63 -4.27
CA ASP A 36 1.04 -1.33 -5.42
C ASP A 36 0.39 -1.77 -6.75
N LEU A 37 0.64 -1.02 -7.82
CA LEU A 37 0.14 -1.34 -9.18
C LEU A 37 1.16 -2.17 -9.95
N GLY A 38 0.79 -3.36 -10.43
CA GLY A 38 1.64 -4.13 -11.35
C GLY A 38 2.95 -4.66 -10.78
N SER A 39 3.04 -4.90 -9.46
CA SER A 39 4.25 -5.46 -8.82
C SER A 39 4.73 -6.76 -9.49
N PRO A 40 6.04 -6.91 -9.80
CA PRO A 40 6.59 -8.02 -10.60
C PRO A 40 6.47 -9.41 -9.98
N ALA A 41 6.17 -9.50 -8.68
CA ALA A 41 6.05 -10.76 -7.95
C ALA A 41 4.61 -11.31 -7.86
N GLU A 42 3.71 -10.92 -8.78
CA GLU A 42 2.27 -11.27 -8.77
C GLU A 42 1.53 -10.91 -7.47
N ARG A 43 2.07 -9.96 -6.69
CA ARG A 43 1.49 -9.53 -5.40
C ARG A 43 0.42 -8.44 -5.54
N SER A 44 0.33 -7.82 -6.70
CA SER A 44 -0.65 -6.77 -7.00
C SER A 44 -1.96 -7.36 -7.52
N TYR A 45 -3.08 -6.73 -7.18
CA TYR A 45 -4.39 -7.10 -7.73
C TYR A 45 -4.54 -6.73 -9.22
N SER A 46 -3.95 -5.62 -9.67
CA SER A 46 -4.12 -5.10 -11.02
C SER A 46 -3.07 -4.03 -11.34
N THR A 47 -2.96 -3.65 -12.61
CA THR A 47 -2.31 -2.41 -13.03
C THR A 47 -3.26 -1.20 -13.03
N ASP A 48 -4.57 -1.44 -12.90
CA ASP A 48 -5.60 -0.39 -12.85
C ASP A 48 -5.81 0.12 -11.40
N PRO A 49 -5.67 1.43 -11.15
CA PRO A 49 -5.84 2.01 -9.82
C PRO A 49 -7.23 1.77 -9.20
N GLY A 50 -8.29 1.82 -10.01
CA GLY A 50 -9.66 1.61 -9.56
C GLY A 50 -9.89 0.16 -9.13
N VAL A 51 -9.41 -0.79 -9.92
CA VAL A 51 -9.47 -2.22 -9.59
C VAL A 51 -8.71 -2.50 -8.29
N VAL A 52 -7.49 -1.99 -8.13
CA VAL A 52 -6.72 -2.18 -6.88
C VAL A 52 -7.45 -1.58 -5.69
N THR A 53 -8.05 -0.40 -5.84
CA THR A 53 -8.84 0.26 -4.79
C THR A 53 -10.00 -0.61 -4.33
N GLU A 54 -10.80 -1.17 -5.25
CA GLU A 54 -11.95 -2.02 -4.89
C GLU A 54 -11.50 -3.31 -4.18
N PHE A 55 -10.47 -3.97 -4.69
CA PHE A 55 -9.96 -5.21 -4.09
C PHE A 55 -9.35 -4.97 -2.71
N ALA A 56 -8.54 -3.92 -2.56
CA ALA A 56 -7.93 -3.57 -1.29
C ALA A 56 -8.97 -3.12 -0.24
N ALA A 57 -10.03 -2.41 -0.65
CA ALA A 57 -11.13 -2.06 0.24
C ALA A 57 -11.83 -3.31 0.78
N GLN A 58 -12.12 -4.27 -0.08
CA GLN A 58 -12.72 -5.55 0.31
C GLN A 58 -11.80 -6.37 1.22
N ALA A 59 -10.49 -6.37 0.97
CA ALA A 59 -9.52 -7.02 1.85
C ALA A 59 -9.47 -6.35 3.24
N CYS A 60 -9.44 -5.01 3.31
CA CYS A 60 -9.47 -4.27 4.58
C CYS A 60 -10.74 -4.58 5.39
N GLN A 61 -11.90 -4.62 4.73
CA GLN A 61 -13.16 -5.04 5.35
C GLN A 61 -13.04 -6.45 5.94
N GLY A 62 -12.46 -7.40 5.19
CA GLY A 62 -12.32 -8.78 5.65
C GLY A 62 -11.43 -8.94 6.87
N TYR A 63 -10.30 -8.22 6.93
CA TYR A 63 -9.45 -8.22 8.13
C TYR A 63 -10.16 -7.59 9.33
N ARG A 64 -10.89 -6.48 9.11
CA ARG A 64 -11.70 -5.84 10.16
C ARG A 64 -12.78 -6.78 10.70
N ASP A 65 -13.49 -7.48 9.82
CA ASP A 65 -14.53 -8.45 10.19
C ASP A 65 -13.97 -9.60 11.05
N SER A 66 -12.69 -9.91 10.88
CA SER A 66 -11.95 -10.92 11.65
C SER A 66 -11.17 -10.36 12.84
N GLN A 67 -11.41 -9.09 13.21
CA GLN A 67 -10.75 -8.42 14.35
C GLN A 67 -9.22 -8.37 14.25
N VAL A 68 -8.69 -8.27 13.03
CA VAL A 68 -7.27 -8.10 12.73
C VAL A 68 -7.05 -6.75 12.05
N TRP A 69 -6.08 -5.98 12.55
CA TRP A 69 -5.66 -4.74 11.91
C TRP A 69 -4.88 -5.04 10.62
N CYS A 70 -4.92 -4.11 9.67
CA CYS A 70 -4.30 -4.30 8.36
C CYS A 70 -3.44 -3.07 8.00
N ALA A 71 -2.54 -3.20 7.03
CA ALA A 71 -1.66 -2.11 6.58
C ALA A 71 -1.65 -2.01 5.06
N LEU A 72 -2.07 -0.85 4.54
CA LEU A 72 -1.94 -0.51 3.12
C LEU A 72 -0.46 -0.34 2.79
N LYS A 73 0.05 -1.05 1.79
CA LYS A 73 1.49 -1.00 1.45
C LYS A 73 1.79 -1.13 -0.04
N HIS A 74 2.88 -0.54 -0.55
CA HIS A 74 3.91 0.21 0.17
C HIS A 74 3.86 1.66 -0.30
N PHE A 75 3.29 2.56 0.50
CA PHE A 75 3.09 3.96 0.11
C PHE A 75 4.44 4.62 -0.22
N PRO A 76 4.57 5.41 -1.32
CA PRO A 76 3.54 5.89 -2.25
C PRO A 76 3.14 4.95 -3.40
N GLY A 77 3.67 3.73 -3.43
CA GLY A 77 3.43 2.71 -4.44
C GLY A 77 4.72 2.28 -5.13
N ILE A 78 5.19 1.05 -4.86
CA ILE A 78 6.48 0.54 -5.34
C ILE A 78 6.37 -0.34 -6.59
N GLY A 79 5.19 -0.38 -7.22
CA GLY A 79 4.94 -1.26 -8.36
C GLY A 79 5.86 -1.02 -9.56
N LYS A 80 6.36 0.21 -9.70
CA LYS A 80 7.25 0.67 -10.77
C LYS A 80 8.73 0.72 -10.36
N VAL A 81 9.10 0.13 -9.22
CA VAL A 81 10.47 0.18 -8.71
C VAL A 81 11.44 -0.43 -9.72
N LYS A 82 12.60 0.20 -9.88
CA LYS A 82 13.74 -0.32 -10.63
C LYS A 82 14.96 -0.31 -9.74
N THR A 83 15.63 -1.45 -9.68
CA THR A 83 16.94 -1.59 -9.04
C THR A 83 18.03 -1.26 -10.06
N ASP A 84 18.83 -0.25 -9.77
CA ASP A 84 20.01 0.12 -10.57
C ASP A 84 21.27 -0.36 -9.83
N PRO A 85 22.07 -1.29 -10.39
CA PRO A 85 23.25 -1.80 -9.71
C PRO A 85 24.38 -0.76 -9.55
N HIS A 86 24.26 0.41 -10.18
CA HIS A 86 25.25 1.49 -10.11
C HIS A 86 24.85 2.63 -9.16
N ILE A 87 23.64 2.58 -8.60
CA ILE A 87 23.12 3.58 -7.67
C ILE A 87 22.75 2.86 -6.39
N ASP A 88 23.19 3.39 -5.26
CA ASP A 88 22.72 2.86 -3.98
C ASP A 88 21.21 3.15 -3.82
N GLY A 89 20.44 2.09 -3.63
CA GLY A 89 19.02 2.13 -3.30
C GLY A 89 18.05 2.08 -4.48
N ASP A 90 16.87 1.53 -4.19
CA ASP A 90 15.77 1.40 -5.14
C ASP A 90 15.09 2.74 -5.43
N ARG A 91 14.72 2.96 -6.71
CA ARG A 91 14.07 4.21 -7.16
C ARG A 91 12.86 3.96 -8.07
N VAL A 92 11.88 4.86 -8.00
CA VAL A 92 10.78 4.94 -8.97
C VAL A 92 10.95 6.22 -9.80
N GLN A 93 11.20 6.04 -11.10
CA GLN A 93 11.50 7.13 -12.06
C GLN A 93 10.26 7.67 -12.79
N ALA A 94 9.07 7.51 -12.21
CA ALA A 94 7.83 8.07 -12.75
C ALA A 94 7.73 9.57 -12.42
N ASP A 95 7.03 10.33 -13.27
CA ASP A 95 6.79 11.75 -12.99
C ASP A 95 5.75 11.96 -11.88
N ALA A 96 5.71 13.17 -11.31
CA ALA A 96 4.86 13.46 -10.17
C ALA A 96 3.36 13.43 -10.49
N GLU A 97 2.96 13.64 -11.75
CA GLU A 97 1.56 13.55 -12.15
C GLU A 97 1.14 12.10 -12.32
N GLU A 98 1.97 11.28 -12.96
CA GLU A 98 1.78 9.84 -13.08
C GLU A 98 1.64 9.19 -11.69
N LEU A 99 2.57 9.48 -10.77
CA LEU A 99 2.51 8.98 -9.39
C LEU A 99 1.21 9.40 -8.69
N ARG A 100 0.74 10.63 -8.90
CA ARG A 100 -0.51 11.12 -8.29
C ARG A 100 -1.75 10.45 -8.87
N GLN A 101 -1.81 10.28 -10.19
CA GLN A 101 -2.98 9.71 -10.88
C GLN A 101 -3.03 8.18 -10.81
N GLN A 102 -1.89 7.53 -10.58
CA GLN A 102 -1.79 6.07 -10.55
C GLN A 102 -1.41 5.55 -9.18
N ASP A 103 -0.15 5.68 -8.76
CA ASP A 103 0.38 4.92 -7.61
C ASP A 103 -0.17 5.40 -6.25
N ILE A 104 -0.26 6.72 -6.06
CA ILE A 104 -0.80 7.35 -4.84
C ILE A 104 -2.32 7.25 -4.77
N LYS A 105 -2.98 7.26 -5.94
CA LYS A 105 -4.44 7.36 -6.05
C LYS A 105 -5.19 6.29 -5.24
N PRO A 106 -4.86 4.98 -5.32
CA PRO A 106 -5.52 3.95 -4.53
C PRO A 106 -5.41 4.19 -3.03
N PHE A 107 -4.24 4.63 -2.54
CA PHE A 107 -4.08 4.96 -1.12
C PHE A 107 -4.99 6.13 -0.72
N ALA A 108 -4.95 7.22 -1.49
CA ALA A 108 -5.78 8.40 -1.23
C ALA A 108 -7.28 8.08 -1.23
N ASP A 109 -7.73 7.22 -2.15
CA ASP A 109 -9.12 6.77 -2.24
C ASP A 109 -9.48 5.85 -1.06
N LEU A 110 -8.61 4.90 -0.70
CA LEU A 110 -8.82 3.97 0.42
C LEU A 110 -8.87 4.67 1.77
N ILE A 111 -8.02 5.67 2.00
CA ILE A 111 -8.00 6.46 3.25
C ILE A 111 -9.36 7.12 3.54
N ARG A 112 -10.14 7.42 2.49
CA ARG A 112 -11.48 8.05 2.60
C ARG A 112 -12.61 7.02 2.74
N ARG A 113 -12.32 5.73 2.58
CA ARG A 113 -13.32 4.65 2.62
C ARG A 113 -13.51 4.11 4.03
N LYS A 114 -14.75 3.76 4.36
CA LYS A 114 -15.10 3.21 5.69
C LYS A 114 -14.50 1.82 5.91
N GLU A 115 -14.30 1.07 4.84
CA GLU A 115 -13.73 -0.27 4.80
C GLU A 115 -12.26 -0.26 5.27
N ALA A 116 -11.53 0.82 4.98
CA ALA A 116 -10.13 1.02 5.31
C ALA A 116 -9.91 2.00 6.48
N ALA A 117 -10.96 2.42 7.19
CA ALA A 117 -10.89 3.42 8.26
C ALA A 117 -9.85 3.11 9.36
N ASN A 118 -9.58 1.82 9.57
CA ASN A 118 -8.67 1.31 10.59
C ASN A 118 -7.32 0.86 10.01
N ALA A 119 -7.11 0.98 8.70
CA ALA A 119 -5.88 0.51 8.09
C ALA A 119 -4.71 1.41 8.49
N PHE A 120 -3.59 0.80 8.86
CA PHE A 120 -2.30 1.46 8.91
C PHE A 120 -1.82 1.79 7.49
N VAL A 121 -0.85 2.69 7.37
CA VAL A 121 -0.13 2.90 6.10
C VAL A 121 1.33 2.58 6.33
N MET A 122 1.85 1.61 5.57
CA MET A 122 3.28 1.28 5.53
C MET A 122 3.94 2.07 4.40
N VAL A 123 5.02 2.78 4.72
CA VAL A 123 5.76 3.65 3.80
C VAL A 123 7.06 2.96 3.39
N SER A 124 7.35 2.94 2.09
CA SER A 124 8.51 2.23 1.54
C SER A 124 9.84 2.90 1.87
N ASN A 125 10.93 2.13 1.79
CA ASN A 125 12.32 2.59 1.80
C ASN A 125 12.82 3.02 0.40
N VAL A 126 11.91 3.24 -0.56
CA VAL A 126 12.22 3.56 -1.97
C VAL A 126 12.27 5.08 -2.18
N THR A 127 13.17 5.55 -3.05
CA THR A 127 13.26 6.97 -3.43
C THR A 127 12.38 7.30 -4.63
N PHE A 128 11.69 8.44 -4.57
CA PHE A 128 10.78 8.92 -5.62
C PHE A 128 11.22 10.29 -6.09
N PRO A 129 12.16 10.42 -7.04
CA PRO A 129 12.83 11.69 -7.32
C PRO A 129 11.89 12.83 -7.76
N ALA A 130 10.76 12.49 -8.37
CA ALA A 130 9.73 13.47 -8.74
C ALA A 130 8.93 14.02 -7.55
N LEU A 131 8.94 13.31 -6.41
CA LEU A 131 8.30 13.75 -5.16
C LEU A 131 9.33 14.31 -4.18
N ASP A 132 10.40 13.57 -3.93
CA ASP A 132 11.55 13.94 -3.10
C ASP A 132 12.83 13.29 -3.68
N PRO A 133 13.76 14.10 -4.22
CA PRO A 133 15.00 13.59 -4.81
C PRO A 133 16.07 13.22 -3.79
N GLU A 134 15.95 13.65 -2.54
CA GLU A 134 16.99 13.51 -1.51
C GLU A 134 16.77 12.27 -0.65
N TRP A 135 15.52 11.99 -0.28
CA TRP A 135 15.22 11.01 0.76
C TRP A 135 14.28 9.89 0.28
N PRO A 136 14.47 8.65 0.76
CA PRO A 136 13.48 7.60 0.58
C PRO A 136 12.18 7.95 1.32
N ALA A 137 11.08 7.37 0.86
CA ALA A 137 9.74 7.75 1.33
C ALA A 137 9.56 7.69 2.85
N CYS A 138 10.13 6.67 3.52
CA CYS A 138 10.00 6.46 4.97
C CYS A 138 10.71 7.51 5.85
N VAL A 139 11.58 8.34 5.29
CA VAL A 139 12.24 9.46 6.02
C VAL A 139 12.01 10.82 5.35
N SER A 140 11.28 10.87 4.24
CA SER A 140 10.91 12.11 3.55
C SER A 140 9.74 12.81 4.25
N GLN A 141 9.99 14.00 4.79
CA GLN A 141 8.93 14.87 5.31
C GLN A 141 7.91 15.22 4.21
N ARG A 142 8.37 15.45 2.98
CA ARG A 142 7.50 15.80 1.85
C ARG A 142 6.52 14.69 1.52
N ILE A 143 6.97 13.43 1.54
CA ILE A 143 6.11 12.28 1.26
C ILE A 143 5.21 11.96 2.46
N MET A 144 5.76 11.82 3.66
CA MET A 144 4.98 11.42 4.84
C MET A 144 4.04 12.51 5.35
N THR A 145 4.48 13.77 5.35
CA THR A 145 3.72 14.87 5.93
C THR A 145 2.92 15.59 4.86
N ASP A 146 3.55 16.16 3.85
CA ASP A 146 2.83 17.03 2.90
C ASP A 146 1.87 16.24 2.01
N ILE A 147 2.29 15.04 1.56
CA ILE A 147 1.47 14.19 0.69
C ILE A 147 0.55 13.29 1.51
N LEU A 148 1.07 12.42 2.39
CA LEU A 148 0.23 11.44 3.08
C LEU A 148 -0.68 12.07 4.16
N ARG A 149 -0.13 12.91 5.06
CA ARG A 149 -0.97 13.63 6.06
C ARG A 149 -1.77 14.77 5.44
N GLY A 150 -1.14 15.58 4.58
CA GLY A 150 -1.75 16.77 3.99
C GLY A 150 -2.69 16.43 2.85
N THR A 151 -2.14 16.09 1.68
CA THR A 151 -2.91 15.89 0.45
C THR A 151 -3.90 14.72 0.53
N CYS A 152 -3.45 13.57 1.05
CA CYS A 152 -4.30 12.39 1.20
C CYS A 152 -5.20 12.48 2.45
N GLY A 153 -4.84 13.31 3.42
CA GLY A 153 -5.61 13.52 4.65
C GLY A 153 -5.50 12.39 5.67
N TYR A 154 -4.51 11.50 5.56
CA TYR A 154 -4.42 10.33 6.44
C TYR A 154 -4.12 10.72 7.89
N GLN A 155 -4.91 10.26 8.86
CA GLN A 155 -4.71 10.56 10.30
C GLN A 155 -4.39 9.31 11.15
N GLY A 156 -4.29 8.12 10.55
CA GLY A 156 -4.01 6.87 11.26
C GLY A 156 -2.52 6.61 11.53
N LEU A 157 -2.17 5.38 11.89
CA LEU A 157 -0.79 4.99 12.17
C LEU A 157 0.03 4.80 10.90
N ILE A 158 1.23 5.39 10.89
CA ILE A 158 2.23 5.19 9.83
C ILE A 158 3.31 4.25 10.35
N LEU A 159 3.70 3.28 9.53
CA LEU A 159 4.79 2.35 9.77
C LEU A 159 5.82 2.53 8.65
N SER A 160 7.11 2.38 8.94
CA SER A 160 8.09 2.16 7.88
C SER A 160 8.01 0.72 7.39
N ASP A 161 8.50 0.47 6.18
CA ASP A 161 9.01 -0.85 5.81
C ASP A 161 10.26 -1.19 6.65
N ASP A 162 10.82 -2.38 6.44
CA ASP A 162 12.04 -2.81 7.11
C ASP A 162 13.21 -1.83 6.85
N MET A 163 13.80 -1.35 7.95
CA MET A 163 14.91 -0.40 7.93
C MET A 163 16.27 -1.06 7.68
N GLU A 164 16.34 -2.40 7.76
CA GLU A 164 17.53 -3.19 7.41
C GLU A 164 17.53 -3.59 5.92
N MET A 165 16.45 -3.32 5.17
CA MET A 165 16.44 -3.53 3.73
C MET A 165 17.13 -2.37 2.99
N GLY A 166 18.20 -2.70 2.27
CA GLY A 166 19.03 -1.79 1.48
C GLY A 166 20.37 -2.41 1.14
#